data_AF-A0A8C4H151-F1
#
_entry.id   AF-A0A8C4H151-F1
#
_cell.length_a   1.000
_cell.length_b   1.000
_cell.length_c   1.000
_cell.angle_alpha   90.00
_cell.angle_beta   90.00
_cell.angle_gamma   90.00
#
_symmetry.space_group_name_H-M   'P 1'
#
loop_
_entity.id
_entity.type
_entity.pdbx_description
1 polymer ?
#
loop_
_entity_poly.entity_id
_entity_poly.type
_entity_poly.pdbx_seq_one_letter_code
_entity_poly.pdbx_strand_id
1 'polypeptide(L)'
;KTSVSFGWFQHVLLREQVLLVLLLLLHRQLLKLREQVLLVLLLLLYRQLLTIREQVLLVLLLLLYRQLLAIREQVLLVLLLLLHRQVLAITGTDSASPPTQPPPTENPEAGPCDVNPCGIGSTCDPRHNQTFVCLCLAGDVYNYDNTICERAKVFPGHLSLPGINYNNEMADKTSEIFLDNSKAITDALSAELNKTEGYSGSIVLEIRPINNGKVWLRNSKGVNATVEITYAPSADIKTEEVLTAIKIGATCSDCTLKGSTFVDENLCDNSPCDEKSVTCSSADGDFNCTCIENYIKTDFSNRICIACPSGTKADESSECVA
;
A
#
# COMPACT_ATOMS: atom_id res chain seq x y z
N LYS A 1 48.02 59.13 54.02
CA LYS A 1 48.83 58.10 53.32
C LYS A 1 47.99 56.81 53.25
N THR A 2 46.88 56.83 52.50
CA THR A 2 45.83 55.77 52.54
C THR A 2 44.98 55.77 51.26
N SER A 3 45.59 55.97 50.09
CA SER A 3 44.85 55.96 48.81
C SER A 3 45.34 54.89 47.82
N VAL A 4 46.56 54.36 47.99
CA VAL A 4 47.12 53.38 47.04
C VAL A 4 46.63 51.95 47.29
N SER A 5 46.06 51.64 48.47
CA SER A 5 45.62 50.28 48.80
C SER A 5 44.21 49.93 48.31
N PHE A 6 43.34 50.91 48.02
CA PHE A 6 41.94 50.62 47.68
C PHE A 6 41.77 50.17 46.22
N GLY A 7 42.51 50.77 45.29
CA GLY A 7 42.43 50.44 43.86
C GLY A 7 42.95 49.05 43.49
N TRP A 8 43.98 48.56 44.18
CA TRP A 8 44.55 47.23 43.94
C TRP A 8 43.62 46.12 44.44
N PHE A 9 42.99 46.30 45.60
CA PHE A 9 41.98 45.37 46.13
C PHE A 9 40.72 45.32 45.23
N GLN A 10 40.26 46.47 44.75
CA GLN A 10 39.10 46.54 43.84
C GLN A 10 39.37 45.78 42.52
N HIS A 11 40.58 45.90 41.97
CA HIS A 11 40.96 45.27 40.70
C HIS A 11 41.18 43.75 40.83
N VAL A 12 41.71 43.30 41.97
CA VAL A 12 41.83 41.86 42.29
C VAL A 12 40.44 41.24 42.49
N LEU A 13 39.54 41.91 43.21
CA LEU A 13 38.17 41.45 43.42
C LEU A 13 37.38 41.37 42.10
N LEU A 14 37.54 42.35 41.21
CA LEU A 14 36.92 42.35 39.88
C LEU A 14 37.44 41.21 39.01
N ARG A 15 38.76 40.94 39.06
CA ARG A 15 39.39 39.85 38.30
C ARG A 15 38.88 38.48 38.75
N GLU A 16 38.76 38.26 40.06
CA GLU A 16 38.21 37.00 40.61
C GLU A 16 36.72 36.83 40.26
N GLN A 17 35.93 37.90 40.32
CA GLN A 17 34.51 37.86 39.90
C GLN A 17 34.36 37.55 38.41
N VAL A 18 35.18 38.16 37.55
CA VAL A 18 35.18 37.88 36.10
C VAL A 18 35.61 36.42 35.84
N LEU A 19 36.61 35.91 36.56
CA LEU A 19 37.05 34.53 36.44
C LEU A 19 35.95 33.53 36.84
N LEU A 20 35.24 33.79 37.95
CA LEU A 20 34.11 32.99 38.41
C LEU A 20 32.97 32.96 37.39
N VAL A 21 32.63 34.11 36.79
CA VAL A 21 31.59 34.18 35.75
C VAL A 21 32.01 33.38 34.51
N LEU A 22 33.27 33.50 34.07
CA LEU A 22 33.78 32.73 32.93
C LEU A 22 33.79 31.22 33.21
N LEU A 23 34.18 30.79 34.42
CA LEU A 23 34.13 29.40 34.85
C LEU A 23 32.70 28.84 34.88
N LEU A 24 31.74 29.61 35.39
CA LEU A 24 30.33 29.22 35.40
C LEU A 24 29.74 29.11 33.99
N LEU A 25 30.09 30.04 33.10
CA LEU A 25 29.69 29.99 31.70
C LEU A 25 30.29 28.77 30.99
N LEU A 26 31.59 28.50 31.19
CA LEU A 26 32.26 27.32 30.63
C LEU A 26 31.62 26.03 31.16
N HIS A 27 31.36 25.94 32.46
CA HIS A 27 30.71 24.78 33.06
C HIS A 27 29.30 24.54 32.48
N ARG A 28 28.52 25.61 32.29
CA ARG A 28 27.19 25.53 31.66
C ARG A 28 27.26 25.04 30.22
N GLN A 29 28.24 25.50 29.44
CA GLN A 29 28.44 25.03 28.06
C GLN A 29 28.88 23.57 28.03
N LEU A 30 29.77 23.15 28.91
CA LEU A 30 30.20 21.75 29.05
C LEU A 30 29.05 20.84 29.47
N LEU A 31 28.16 21.29 30.35
CA LEU A 31 26.98 20.52 30.77
C LEU A 31 26.03 20.29 29.59
N LYS A 32 25.74 21.33 28.80
CA LYS A 32 24.94 21.22 27.58
C LYS A 32 25.56 20.28 26.55
N LEU A 33 26.88 20.40 26.35
CA LEU A 33 27.60 19.52 25.41
C LEU A 33 27.53 18.06 25.87
N ARG A 34 27.71 17.80 27.17
CA ARG A 34 27.60 16.46 27.75
C ARG A 34 26.21 15.86 27.55
N GLU A 35 25.15 16.62 27.80
CA GLU A 35 23.76 16.17 27.60
C GLU A 35 23.47 15.86 26.12
N GLN A 36 23.90 16.73 25.20
CA GLN A 36 23.74 16.49 23.76
C GLN A 36 24.50 15.26 23.30
N VAL A 37 25.75 15.08 23.72
CA VAL A 37 26.55 13.90 23.40
C VAL A 37 25.89 12.63 23.95
N LEU A 38 25.37 12.67 25.18
CA LEU A 38 24.68 11.53 25.78
C LEU A 38 23.40 11.17 25.04
N LEU A 39 22.60 12.17 24.63
CA LEU A 39 21.39 11.97 23.83
C LEU A 39 21.71 11.35 22.48
N VAL A 40 22.73 11.84 21.78
CA VAL A 40 23.16 11.27 20.49
C VAL A 40 23.63 9.82 20.67
N LEU A 41 24.44 9.53 21.69
CA LEU A 41 24.88 8.17 21.99
C LEU A 41 23.70 7.24 22.32
N LEU A 42 22.72 7.71 23.09
CA LEU A 42 21.52 6.96 23.42
C LEU A 42 20.68 6.66 22.17
N LEU A 43 20.49 7.65 21.30
CA LEU A 43 19.77 7.48 20.03
C LEU A 43 20.48 6.49 19.10
N LEU A 44 21.81 6.56 19.01
CA LEU A 44 22.61 5.62 18.24
C LEU A 44 22.49 4.20 18.80
N LEU A 45 22.57 4.02 20.12
CA LEU A 45 22.38 2.73 20.77
C LEU A 45 20.97 2.17 20.53
N TYR A 46 19.94 3.01 20.66
CA TYR A 46 18.56 2.62 20.38
C TYR A 46 18.37 2.16 18.93
N ARG A 47 18.92 2.92 17.97
CA ARG A 47 18.86 2.55 16.54
C ARG A 47 19.57 1.25 16.24
N GLN A 48 20.74 1.01 16.84
CA GLN A 48 21.47 -0.25 16.70
C GLN A 48 20.67 -1.41 17.30
N LEU A 49 20.11 -1.23 18.50
CA LEU A 49 19.31 -2.26 19.16
C LEU A 49 18.04 -2.60 18.37
N LEU A 50 17.37 -1.59 17.81
CA LEU A 50 16.19 -1.77 16.95
C LEU A 50 16.56 -2.57 15.69
N THR A 51 17.65 -2.19 15.03
CA THR A 51 18.16 -2.93 13.85
C THR A 51 18.46 -4.38 14.20
N ILE A 52 19.13 -4.65 15.33
CA ILE A 52 19.44 -6.00 15.79
C ILE A 52 18.15 -6.80 16.06
N ARG A 53 17.18 -6.18 16.74
CA ARG A 53 15.89 -6.82 17.05
C ARG A 53 15.15 -7.24 15.77
N GLU A 54 15.07 -6.35 14.79
CA GLU A 54 14.43 -6.64 13.50
C GLU A 54 15.14 -7.76 12.74
N GLN A 55 16.48 -7.73 12.69
CA GLN A 55 17.27 -8.79 12.04
C GLN A 55 17.10 -10.15 12.72
N VAL A 56 17.11 -10.18 14.06
CA VAL A 56 16.88 -11.42 14.83
C VAL A 56 15.47 -11.95 14.58
N LEU A 57 14.46 -11.07 14.54
CA LEU A 57 13.08 -11.45 14.26
C LEU A 57 12.92 -12.02 12.85
N LEU A 58 13.54 -11.39 11.85
CA LEU A 58 13.54 -11.85 10.47
C LEU A 58 14.18 -13.24 10.34
N VAL A 59 15.35 -13.45 10.98
CA VAL A 59 16.03 -14.75 10.97
C VAL A 59 15.18 -15.82 11.66
N LEU A 60 14.57 -15.52 12.82
CA LEU A 60 13.67 -16.44 13.51
C LEU A 60 12.45 -16.78 12.66
N LEU A 61 11.85 -15.79 11.99
CA LEU A 61 10.72 -15.99 11.10
C LEU A 61 11.09 -16.88 9.91
N LEU A 62 12.25 -16.64 9.28
CA LEU A 62 12.78 -17.47 8.19
C LEU A 62 13.05 -18.90 8.64
N LEU A 63 13.59 -19.09 9.85
CA LEU A 63 13.80 -20.41 10.43
C LEU A 63 12.47 -21.13 10.68
N LEU A 64 11.48 -20.46 11.26
CA LEU A 64 10.14 -21.00 11.48
C LEU A 64 9.47 -21.37 10.15
N TYR A 65 9.52 -20.49 9.15
CA TYR A 65 8.99 -20.76 7.82
C TYR A 65 9.63 -22.00 7.18
N ARG A 66 10.96 -22.12 7.28
CA ARG A 66 11.68 -23.30 6.76
C ARG A 66 11.27 -24.59 7.48
N GLN A 67 11.08 -24.56 8.80
CA GLN A 67 10.61 -25.71 9.56
C GLN A 67 9.18 -26.09 9.16
N LEU A 68 8.28 -25.11 9.03
CA LEU A 68 6.90 -25.30 8.58
C LEU A 68 6.84 -25.90 7.16
N LEU A 69 7.66 -25.40 6.24
CA LEU A 69 7.76 -25.94 4.88
C LEU A 69 8.22 -27.40 4.89
N ALA A 70 9.25 -27.72 5.69
CA ALA A 70 9.72 -29.10 5.83
C ALA A 70 8.66 -30.04 6.43
N ILE A 71 7.91 -29.57 7.44
CA ILE A 71 6.80 -30.33 8.04
C ILE A 71 5.68 -30.52 7.02
N ARG A 72 5.32 -29.48 6.26
CA ARG A 72 4.28 -29.55 5.22
C ARG A 72 4.62 -30.61 4.16
N GLU A 73 5.85 -30.60 3.67
CA GLU A 73 6.32 -31.59 2.69
C GLU A 73 6.30 -33.02 3.26
N GLN A 74 6.75 -33.21 4.50
CA GLN A 74 6.71 -34.53 5.15
C GLN A 74 5.28 -35.05 5.35
N VAL A 75 4.36 -34.19 5.82
CA VAL A 75 2.95 -34.55 6.01
C VAL A 75 2.28 -34.90 4.69
N LEU A 76 2.56 -34.13 3.62
CA LEU A 76 2.05 -34.40 2.28
C LEU A 76 2.55 -35.76 1.76
N LEU A 77 3.84 -36.07 1.95
CA LEU A 77 4.43 -37.34 1.56
C LEU A 77 3.80 -38.52 2.31
N VAL A 78 3.56 -38.38 3.62
CA VAL A 78 2.89 -39.41 4.43
C VAL A 78 1.44 -39.60 3.99
N LEU A 79 0.70 -38.52 3.73
CA LEU A 79 -0.67 -38.59 3.20
C LEU A 79 -0.72 -39.28 1.85
N LEU A 80 0.21 -38.97 0.94
CA LEU A 80 0.33 -39.64 -0.36
C LEU A 80 0.62 -41.14 -0.21
N LEU A 81 1.52 -41.52 0.71
CA LEU A 81 1.81 -42.93 0.98
C LEU A 81 0.59 -43.66 1.59
N LEU A 82 -0.16 -43.01 2.47
CA LEU A 82 -1.39 -43.56 3.05
C LEU A 82 -2.47 -43.73 1.98
N LEU A 83 -2.66 -42.74 1.10
CA LEU A 83 -3.57 -42.83 -0.04
C LEU A 83 -3.17 -43.95 -0.98
N HIS A 84 -1.89 -44.07 -1.32
CA HIS A 84 -1.40 -45.13 -2.19
C HIS A 84 -1.66 -46.52 -1.58
N ARG A 85 -1.46 -46.67 -0.27
CA ARG A 85 -1.78 -47.90 0.46
C ARG A 85 -3.29 -48.22 0.45
N GLN A 86 -4.16 -47.22 0.57
CA GLN A 86 -5.61 -47.42 0.48
C GLN A 86 -6.02 -47.85 -0.94
N VAL A 87 -5.44 -47.24 -1.97
CA VAL A 87 -5.69 -47.62 -3.37
C VAL A 87 -5.22 -49.04 -3.67
N LEU A 88 -4.04 -49.43 -3.18
CA LEU A 88 -3.53 -50.82 -3.29
C LEU A 88 -4.41 -51.85 -2.55
N ALA A 89 -5.08 -51.45 -1.46
CA ALA A 89 -6.02 -52.33 -0.76
C ALA A 89 -7.36 -52.48 -1.51
N ILE A 90 -7.71 -51.55 -2.40
CA ILE A 90 -8.96 -51.55 -3.18
C ILE A 90 -8.80 -52.32 -4.51
N THR A 91 -7.59 -52.43 -5.07
CA THR A 91 -7.34 -53.12 -6.35
C THR A 91 -7.08 -54.62 -6.24
N GLY A 92 -7.33 -55.21 -5.08
CA GLY A 92 -7.09 -56.61 -4.77
C GLY A 92 -8.27 -57.56 -4.95
N THR A 93 -9.16 -57.41 -5.94
CA THR A 93 -10.05 -58.50 -6.40
C THR A 93 -10.64 -58.21 -7.80
N ASP A 94 -10.57 -59.24 -8.63
CA ASP A 94 -11.33 -59.54 -9.85
C ASP A 94 -10.94 -58.92 -11.20
N SER A 95 -10.48 -59.85 -12.04
CA SER A 95 -10.40 -59.80 -13.50
C SER A 95 -11.79 -59.67 -14.12
N ALA A 96 -12.03 -58.56 -14.80
CA ALA A 96 -12.94 -58.48 -15.94
C ALA A 96 -12.63 -57.22 -16.75
N SER A 97 -12.41 -57.39 -18.05
CA SER A 97 -12.24 -56.31 -19.02
C SER A 97 -13.48 -55.40 -19.09
N PRO A 98 -13.32 -54.07 -19.14
CA PRO A 98 -14.32 -53.18 -19.72
C PRO A 98 -13.75 -52.32 -20.87
N PRO A 99 -14.63 -51.71 -21.68
CA PRO A 99 -14.30 -51.18 -22.99
C PRO A 99 -13.56 -49.84 -22.95
N THR A 100 -12.88 -49.53 -24.05
CA THR A 100 -12.19 -48.27 -24.34
C THR A 100 -13.04 -47.05 -23.97
N GLN A 101 -12.68 -46.39 -22.87
CA GLN A 101 -13.23 -45.10 -22.47
C GLN A 101 -12.50 -43.99 -23.26
N PRO A 102 -13.21 -42.97 -23.78
CA PRO A 102 -12.56 -41.82 -24.40
C PRO A 102 -11.66 -41.10 -23.39
N PRO A 103 -10.61 -40.38 -23.83
CA PRO A 103 -9.62 -39.76 -22.96
C PRO A 103 -10.29 -38.89 -21.88
N PRO A 104 -9.69 -38.81 -20.67
CA PRO A 104 -10.20 -37.94 -19.62
C PRO A 104 -10.21 -36.51 -20.18
N THR A 105 -11.38 -35.91 -20.24
CA THR A 105 -11.51 -34.48 -20.42
C THR A 105 -10.81 -33.86 -19.21
N GLU A 106 -9.69 -33.17 -19.43
CA GLU A 106 -9.12 -32.25 -18.44
C GLU A 106 -10.27 -31.38 -17.95
N ASN A 107 -10.64 -31.57 -16.68
CA ASN A 107 -11.47 -30.60 -16.00
C ASN A 107 -10.69 -29.27 -16.09
N PRO A 108 -11.29 -28.17 -16.61
CA PRO A 108 -10.59 -26.90 -16.65
C PRO A 108 -10.04 -26.62 -15.25
N GLU A 109 -8.73 -26.41 -15.14
CA GLU A 109 -8.10 -26.05 -13.89
C GLU A 109 -8.85 -24.86 -13.32
N ALA A 110 -9.44 -25.03 -12.13
CA ALA A 110 -10.25 -23.99 -11.51
C ALA A 110 -9.40 -22.71 -11.41
N GLY A 111 -9.94 -21.60 -11.92
CA GLY A 111 -9.26 -20.32 -11.92
C GLY A 111 -9.01 -19.82 -10.50
N PRO A 112 -8.05 -18.89 -10.32
CA PRO A 112 -7.63 -18.43 -9.00
C PRO A 112 -8.75 -17.68 -8.25
N CYS A 113 -9.79 -17.25 -8.96
CA CYS A 113 -10.94 -16.54 -8.42
C CYS A 113 -12.23 -17.38 -8.31
N ASP A 114 -12.21 -18.67 -8.68
CA ASP A 114 -13.43 -19.49 -8.77
C ASP A 114 -14.13 -19.67 -7.42
N VAL A 115 -13.37 -19.66 -6.32
CA VAL A 115 -13.88 -19.77 -4.95
C VAL A 115 -14.03 -18.42 -4.23
N ASN A 116 -13.83 -17.30 -4.95
CA ASN A 116 -13.67 -15.95 -4.41
C ASN A 116 -12.80 -15.93 -3.12
N PRO A 117 -11.47 -16.07 -3.26
CA PRO A 117 -10.56 -16.08 -2.12
C PRO A 117 -10.50 -14.76 -1.35
N CYS A 118 -11.08 -13.68 -1.89
CA CYS A 118 -11.00 -12.34 -1.34
C CYS A 118 -12.05 -12.05 -0.26
N GLY A 119 -13.02 -12.94 -0.04
CA GLY A 119 -14.06 -12.76 0.96
C GLY A 119 -15.17 -11.79 0.54
N ILE A 120 -15.98 -11.37 1.51
CA ILE A 120 -17.14 -10.50 1.30
C ILE A 120 -16.69 -9.04 1.22
N GLY A 121 -17.26 -8.28 0.27
CA GLY A 121 -17.01 -6.85 0.11
C GLY A 121 -15.82 -6.50 -0.79
N SER A 122 -15.16 -7.52 -1.34
CA SER A 122 -14.04 -7.40 -2.27
C SER A 122 -14.34 -8.17 -3.57
N THR A 123 -13.59 -7.85 -4.63
CA THR A 123 -13.65 -8.53 -5.93
C THR A 123 -12.32 -9.20 -6.20
N CYS A 124 -12.34 -10.48 -6.59
CA CYS A 124 -11.14 -11.17 -7.05
C CYS A 124 -10.87 -10.87 -8.53
N ASP A 125 -9.67 -10.36 -8.82
CA ASP A 125 -9.20 -10.07 -10.18
C ASP A 125 -8.07 -11.06 -10.54
N PRO A 126 -8.28 -12.02 -11.47
CA PRO A 126 -7.32 -13.06 -11.78
C PRO A 126 -6.07 -12.49 -12.45
N ARG A 127 -4.92 -13.07 -12.12
CA ARG A 127 -3.59 -12.66 -12.62
C ARG A 127 -2.82 -13.88 -13.12
N HIS A 128 -1.67 -13.62 -13.73
CA HIS A 128 -0.80 -14.66 -14.28
C HIS A 128 -0.39 -15.72 -13.24
N ASN A 129 -0.06 -16.94 -13.68
CA ASN A 129 0.38 -18.06 -12.82
C ASN A 129 -0.57 -18.45 -11.68
N GLN A 130 -1.88 -18.53 -11.94
CA GLN A 130 -2.89 -18.87 -10.92
C GLN A 130 -2.82 -17.95 -9.68
N THR A 131 -2.39 -16.70 -9.88
CA THR A 131 -2.40 -15.66 -8.83
C THR A 131 -3.61 -14.76 -9.00
N PHE A 132 -3.88 -13.89 -8.01
CA PHE A 132 -4.99 -12.95 -8.04
C PHE A 132 -4.66 -11.72 -7.22
N VAL A 133 -5.41 -10.65 -7.46
CA VAL A 133 -5.44 -9.46 -6.60
C VAL A 133 -6.86 -9.26 -6.10
N CYS A 134 -7.00 -8.96 -4.82
CA CYS A 134 -8.28 -8.57 -4.24
C CYS A 134 -8.46 -7.05 -4.36
N LEU A 135 -9.51 -6.65 -5.05
CA LEU A 135 -9.88 -5.25 -5.28
C LEU A 135 -11.04 -4.85 -4.36
N CYS A 136 -11.00 -3.63 -3.87
CA CYS A 136 -12.04 -3.06 -3.02
C CYS A 136 -12.83 -1.99 -3.77
N LEU A 137 -13.94 -1.54 -3.19
CA LEU A 137 -14.62 -0.35 -3.69
C LEU A 137 -13.69 0.85 -3.62
N ALA A 138 -13.86 1.80 -4.55
CA ALA A 138 -13.03 3.00 -4.63
C ALA A 138 -12.91 3.70 -3.26
N GLY A 139 -11.68 4.04 -2.89
CA GLY A 139 -11.33 4.64 -1.61
C GLY A 139 -11.10 3.67 -0.45
N ASP A 140 -11.20 2.36 -0.68
CA ASP A 140 -10.75 1.32 0.24
C ASP A 140 -9.57 0.54 -0.35
N VAL A 141 -8.80 -0.11 0.51
CA VAL A 141 -7.72 -1.03 0.14
C VAL A 141 -7.94 -2.39 0.79
N TYR A 142 -7.55 -3.46 0.10
CA TYR A 142 -7.66 -4.80 0.66
C TYR A 142 -6.54 -5.04 1.67
N ASN A 143 -6.93 -5.34 2.92
CA ASN A 143 -6.02 -5.77 3.97
C ASN A 143 -5.91 -7.30 3.96
N TYR A 144 -4.72 -7.83 3.61
CA TYR A 144 -4.46 -9.26 3.54
C TYR A 144 -4.35 -9.94 4.92
N ASP A 145 -4.04 -9.20 5.99
CA ASP A 145 -3.95 -9.76 7.34
C ASP A 145 -5.33 -10.06 7.92
N ASN A 146 -6.29 -9.16 7.69
CA ASN A 146 -7.66 -9.27 8.19
C ASN A 146 -8.65 -9.81 7.13
N THR A 147 -8.20 -9.97 5.88
CA THR A 147 -9.03 -10.41 4.74
C THR A 147 -10.29 -9.55 4.54
N ILE A 148 -10.15 -8.23 4.66
CA ILE A 148 -11.26 -7.28 4.56
C ILE A 148 -10.81 -5.99 3.86
N CYS A 149 -11.75 -5.31 3.19
CA CYS A 149 -11.54 -3.97 2.67
C CYS A 149 -11.58 -2.95 3.81
N GLU A 150 -10.55 -2.10 3.88
CA GLU A 150 -10.41 -1.07 4.90
C GLU A 150 -10.27 0.30 4.24
N ARG A 151 -10.74 1.35 4.92
CA ARG A 151 -10.67 2.71 4.41
C ARG A 151 -9.23 3.14 4.22
N ALA A 152 -8.92 3.77 3.09
CA ALA A 152 -7.60 4.29 2.79
C ALA A 152 -7.68 5.64 2.07
N LYS A 153 -6.53 6.32 1.97
CA LYS A 153 -6.37 7.41 1.02
C LYS A 153 -5.94 6.82 -0.31
N VAL A 154 -6.80 6.89 -1.32
CA VAL A 154 -6.59 6.32 -2.65
C VAL A 154 -6.55 7.44 -3.68
N PHE A 155 -5.45 7.54 -4.40
CA PHE A 155 -5.24 8.46 -5.49
C PHE A 155 -5.30 7.68 -6.81
N PRO A 156 -6.49 7.58 -7.44
CA PRO A 156 -6.60 6.98 -8.76
C PRO A 156 -6.01 7.92 -9.80
N GLY A 157 -5.49 7.36 -10.88
CA GLY A 157 -5.06 8.16 -12.00
C GLY A 157 -4.42 7.38 -13.13
N HIS A 158 -4.00 8.15 -14.13
CA HIS A 158 -3.37 7.67 -15.34
C HIS A 158 -1.89 8.03 -15.36
N LEU A 159 -1.04 7.00 -15.40
CA LEU A 159 0.40 7.14 -15.50
C LEU A 159 0.87 6.86 -16.94
N SER A 160 1.21 7.92 -17.66
CA SER A 160 1.81 7.85 -18.98
C SER A 160 3.30 7.55 -18.87
N LEU A 161 3.75 6.50 -19.55
CA LEU A 161 5.10 5.92 -19.47
C LEU A 161 5.67 5.80 -20.89
N PRO A 162 6.28 6.87 -21.44
CA PRO A 162 6.76 6.89 -22.82
C PRO A 162 7.95 5.94 -23.06
N GLY A 163 8.65 5.52 -22.01
CA GLY A 163 9.81 4.62 -22.07
C GLY A 163 9.45 3.13 -22.22
N ILE A 164 8.20 2.73 -21.97
CA ILE A 164 7.76 1.34 -22.09
C ILE A 164 7.09 1.14 -23.46
N ASN A 165 7.57 0.18 -24.25
CA ASN A 165 6.93 -0.12 -25.53
C ASN A 165 5.65 -0.92 -25.30
N TYR A 166 4.55 -0.49 -25.91
CA TYR A 166 3.29 -1.22 -25.77
C TYR A 166 3.36 -2.58 -26.47
N ASN A 167 2.88 -3.60 -25.77
CA ASN A 167 2.59 -4.94 -26.29
C ASN A 167 1.09 -5.21 -26.07
N ASN A 168 0.42 -5.83 -27.04
CA ASN A 168 -0.99 -6.18 -26.95
C ASN A 168 -1.33 -7.12 -25.77
N GLU A 169 -0.39 -7.95 -25.34
CA GLU A 169 -0.54 -8.80 -24.15
C GLU A 169 -0.61 -7.97 -22.86
N MET A 170 -0.12 -6.71 -22.85
CA MET A 170 -0.30 -5.80 -21.71
C MET A 170 -1.76 -5.40 -21.48
N ALA A 171 -2.69 -5.70 -22.40
CA ALA A 171 -4.12 -5.52 -22.14
C ALA A 171 -4.74 -6.71 -21.38
N ASP A 172 -4.06 -7.87 -21.37
CA ASP A 172 -4.51 -9.08 -20.69
C ASP A 172 -3.83 -9.19 -19.32
N LYS A 173 -4.61 -8.97 -18.25
CA LYS A 173 -4.16 -9.02 -16.85
C LYS A 173 -3.63 -10.40 -16.43
N THR A 174 -3.94 -11.46 -17.17
CA THR A 174 -3.51 -12.84 -16.91
C THR A 174 -2.23 -13.21 -17.67
N SER A 175 -1.72 -12.32 -18.53
CA SER A 175 -0.46 -12.53 -19.24
C SER A 175 0.77 -12.27 -18.37
N GLU A 176 1.87 -12.95 -18.69
CA GLU A 176 3.19 -12.70 -18.07
C GLU A 176 3.65 -11.26 -18.36
N ILE A 177 3.39 -10.77 -19.57
CA ILE A 177 3.77 -9.42 -19.99
C ILE A 177 3.06 -8.35 -19.15
N PHE A 178 1.77 -8.53 -18.83
CA PHE A 178 1.09 -7.63 -17.89
C PHE A 178 1.72 -7.71 -16.50
N LEU A 179 1.98 -8.92 -15.98
CA LEU A 179 2.56 -9.11 -14.66
C LEU A 179 3.91 -8.38 -14.53
N ASP A 180 4.82 -8.60 -15.47
CA ASP A 180 6.16 -8.00 -15.43
C ASP A 180 6.11 -6.48 -15.53
N ASN A 181 5.28 -5.94 -16.42
CA ASN A 181 5.18 -4.49 -16.59
C ASN A 181 4.45 -3.82 -15.43
N SER A 182 3.36 -4.43 -14.93
CA SER A 182 2.67 -3.92 -13.75
C SER A 182 3.59 -3.92 -12.53
N LYS A 183 4.36 -4.99 -12.31
CA LYS A 183 5.37 -5.06 -11.26
C LYS A 183 6.45 -3.98 -11.41
N ALA A 184 7.00 -3.81 -12.60
CA ALA A 184 8.02 -2.79 -12.85
C ALA A 184 7.50 -1.37 -12.58
N ILE A 185 6.22 -1.11 -12.87
CA ILE A 185 5.55 0.16 -12.59
C ILE A 185 5.34 0.34 -11.09
N THR A 186 4.79 -0.66 -10.40
CA THR A 186 4.54 -0.57 -8.95
C THR A 186 5.84 -0.47 -8.15
N ASP A 187 6.88 -1.20 -8.53
CA ASP A 187 8.19 -1.13 -7.87
C ASP A 187 8.81 0.26 -8.02
N ALA A 188 8.67 0.87 -9.21
CA ALA A 188 9.19 2.21 -9.47
C ALA A 188 8.39 3.32 -8.76
N LEU A 189 7.05 3.20 -8.71
CA LEU A 189 6.21 4.08 -7.89
C LEU A 189 6.57 3.95 -6.41
N SER A 190 6.72 2.72 -5.90
CA SER A 190 7.10 2.44 -4.52
C SER A 190 8.44 3.06 -4.15
N ALA A 191 9.45 2.96 -5.02
CA ALA A 191 10.76 3.56 -4.79
C ALA A 191 10.71 5.08 -4.54
N GLU A 192 9.75 5.77 -5.16
CA GLU A 192 9.58 7.22 -5.03
C GLU A 192 8.61 7.60 -3.92
N LEU A 193 7.47 6.92 -3.82
CA LEU A 193 6.40 7.26 -2.87
C LEU A 193 6.66 6.75 -1.45
N ASN A 194 7.52 5.75 -1.25
CA ASN A 194 8.00 5.37 0.09
C ASN A 194 8.74 6.50 0.82
N LYS A 195 9.15 7.56 0.10
CA LYS A 195 9.76 8.77 0.69
C LYS A 195 8.73 9.68 1.39
N THR A 196 7.45 9.46 1.11
CA THR A 196 6.32 10.17 1.73
C THR A 196 5.70 9.31 2.83
N GLU A 197 5.33 9.94 3.94
CA GLU A 197 4.82 9.22 5.10
C GLU A 197 3.45 8.59 4.81
N GLY A 198 3.27 7.35 5.26
CA GLY A 198 2.00 6.65 5.17
C GLY A 198 1.72 5.98 3.83
N TYR A 199 2.63 6.00 2.85
CA TYR A 199 2.46 5.21 1.62
C TYR A 199 2.35 3.71 1.94
N SER A 200 1.35 3.04 1.38
CA SER A 200 1.07 1.62 1.65
C SER A 200 1.18 0.73 0.41
N GLY A 201 1.11 1.30 -0.79
CA GLY A 201 1.32 0.54 -2.01
C GLY A 201 0.67 1.16 -3.24
N SER A 202 0.80 0.47 -4.37
CA SER A 202 0.14 0.84 -5.61
C SER A 202 -0.30 -0.41 -6.36
N ILE A 203 -1.43 -0.30 -7.07
CA ILE A 203 -1.96 -1.37 -7.91
C ILE A 203 -2.09 -0.83 -9.33
N VAL A 204 -1.68 -1.63 -10.32
CA VAL A 204 -1.95 -1.36 -11.74
C VAL A 204 -3.21 -2.12 -12.14
N LEU A 205 -4.26 -1.39 -12.46
CA LEU A 205 -5.54 -1.95 -12.87
C LEU A 205 -5.54 -2.31 -14.36
N GLU A 206 -4.88 -1.51 -15.18
CA GLU A 206 -4.89 -1.66 -16.63
C GLU A 206 -3.67 -1.02 -17.28
N ILE A 207 -3.22 -1.55 -18.43
CA ILE A 207 -2.18 -0.96 -19.27
C ILE A 207 -2.69 -0.88 -20.72
N ARG A 208 -2.68 0.33 -21.27
CA ARG A 208 -3.14 0.65 -22.64
C ARG A 208 -2.04 1.35 -23.43
N PRO A 209 -2.10 1.39 -24.77
CA PRO A 209 -1.18 2.21 -25.54
C PRO A 209 -1.47 3.70 -25.32
N ILE A 210 -0.44 4.55 -25.38
CA ILE A 210 -0.68 6.00 -25.45
C ILE A 210 -1.34 6.33 -26.80
N ASN A 211 -2.53 6.93 -26.75
CA ASN A 211 -3.25 7.37 -27.95
C ASN A 211 -2.59 8.61 -28.55
N ASN A 212 -1.52 8.40 -29.32
CA ASN A 212 -0.93 9.45 -30.14
C ASN A 212 -1.76 9.58 -31.42
N GLY A 213 -2.65 10.57 -31.46
CA GLY A 213 -3.53 10.81 -32.59
C GLY A 213 -2.79 10.70 -33.94
N LYS A 214 -3.32 9.84 -34.83
CA LYS A 214 -2.89 9.66 -36.23
C LYS A 214 -1.53 9.00 -36.48
N VAL A 215 -1.26 7.81 -35.92
CA VAL A 215 -0.33 6.86 -36.57
C VAL A 215 -0.96 5.47 -36.58
N TRP A 216 -1.71 5.18 -37.64
CA TRP A 216 -2.01 3.81 -38.02
C TRP A 216 -0.69 3.19 -38.50
N LEU A 217 -0.22 2.15 -37.80
CA LEU A 217 0.98 1.34 -38.06
C LEU A 217 2.29 1.72 -37.32
N ARG A 218 2.82 0.69 -36.65
CA ARG A 218 4.13 0.50 -35.98
C ARG A 218 4.15 0.93 -34.50
N ASN A 219 4.08 -0.08 -33.62
CA ASN A 219 4.30 -0.08 -32.18
C ASN A 219 4.05 1.26 -31.49
N SER A 220 2.90 1.39 -30.81
CA SER A 220 2.64 2.49 -29.89
C SER A 220 3.84 2.65 -28.95
N LYS A 221 4.60 3.74 -29.13
CA LYS A 221 5.68 4.09 -28.22
C LYS A 221 5.04 4.62 -26.95
N GLY A 222 5.27 3.93 -25.85
CA GLY A 222 4.70 4.30 -24.57
C GLY A 222 3.41 3.56 -24.23
N VAL A 223 3.18 3.44 -22.93
CA VAL A 223 1.94 2.91 -22.36
C VAL A 223 1.30 3.96 -21.46
N ASN A 224 -0.01 3.88 -21.29
CA ASN A 224 -0.75 4.58 -20.26
C ASN A 224 -1.30 3.53 -19.29
N ALA A 225 -0.86 3.58 -18.04
CA ALA A 225 -1.29 2.66 -17.00
C ALA A 225 -2.34 3.33 -16.10
N THR A 226 -3.48 2.68 -15.89
CA THR A 226 -4.43 3.08 -14.84
C THR A 226 -3.94 2.50 -13.52
N VAL A 227 -3.66 3.37 -12.56
CA VAL A 227 -3.08 2.99 -11.27
C VAL A 227 -3.87 3.56 -10.12
N GLU A 228 -3.90 2.81 -9.02
CA GLU A 228 -4.38 3.28 -7.73
C GLU A 228 -3.20 3.37 -6.77
N ILE A 229 -2.92 4.57 -6.29
CA ILE A 229 -1.86 4.82 -5.32
C ILE A 229 -2.50 4.92 -3.94
N THR A 230 -2.05 4.11 -2.99
CA THR A 230 -2.67 3.99 -1.67
C THR A 230 -1.75 4.50 -0.57
N TYR A 231 -2.35 5.24 0.36
CA TYR A 231 -1.79 5.67 1.62
C TYR A 231 -2.69 5.24 2.78
N ALA A 232 -2.11 5.14 3.97
CA ALA A 232 -2.83 4.92 5.21
C ALA A 232 -3.94 5.98 5.39
N PRO A 233 -5.10 5.62 5.97
CA PRO A 233 -6.21 6.56 6.15
C PRO A 233 -5.84 7.77 7.03
N SER A 234 -4.88 7.61 7.93
CA SER A 234 -4.38 8.67 8.81
C SER A 234 -3.24 9.50 8.22
N ALA A 235 -2.78 9.20 7.00
CA ALA A 235 -1.68 9.94 6.38
C ALA A 235 -2.12 11.38 6.04
N ASP A 236 -1.30 12.36 6.42
CA ASP A 236 -1.49 13.76 6.02
C ASP A 236 -0.78 14.00 4.68
N ILE A 237 -1.34 13.42 3.62
CA ILE A 237 -0.82 13.49 2.25
C ILE A 237 -1.82 14.22 1.35
N LYS A 238 -1.34 15.19 0.58
CA LYS A 238 -2.12 15.95 -0.39
C LYS A 238 -1.90 15.45 -1.82
N THR A 239 -2.88 15.69 -2.70
CA THR A 239 -2.74 15.32 -4.12
C THR A 239 -1.48 15.92 -4.73
N GLU A 240 -1.17 17.19 -4.45
CA GLU A 240 0.01 17.88 -4.97
C GLU A 240 1.34 17.26 -4.52
N GLU A 241 1.39 16.63 -3.35
CA GLU A 241 2.58 15.94 -2.86
C GLU A 241 2.81 14.65 -3.64
N VAL A 242 1.75 13.89 -3.92
CA VAL A 242 1.81 12.71 -4.80
C VAL A 242 2.25 13.11 -6.20
N LEU A 243 1.65 14.15 -6.77
CA LEU A 243 2.03 14.69 -8.09
C LEU A 243 3.51 15.11 -8.11
N THR A 244 3.98 15.75 -7.05
CA THR A 244 5.37 16.20 -6.93
C THR A 244 6.35 15.04 -6.82
N ALA A 245 6.03 14.02 -6.00
CA ALA A 245 6.86 12.84 -5.84
C ALA A 245 7.04 12.08 -7.17
N ILE A 246 5.96 11.88 -7.92
CA ILE A 246 6.04 11.23 -9.24
C ILE A 246 6.81 12.09 -10.25
N LYS A 247 6.59 13.41 -10.27
CA LYS A 247 7.36 14.33 -11.13
C LYS A 247 8.85 14.28 -10.84
N ILE A 248 9.25 14.17 -9.57
CA ILE A 248 10.67 13.98 -9.18
C ILE A 248 11.17 12.64 -9.71
N GLY A 249 10.44 11.55 -9.46
CA GLY A 249 10.75 10.22 -9.98
C GLY A 249 10.93 10.17 -11.50
N ALA A 250 10.19 11.01 -12.23
CA ALA A 250 10.26 11.10 -13.67
C ALA A 250 11.54 11.73 -14.22
N THR A 251 12.34 12.40 -13.38
CA THR A 251 13.61 13.04 -13.78
C THR A 251 14.81 12.08 -13.82
N CYS A 252 14.61 10.81 -13.48
CA CYS A 252 15.66 9.80 -13.49
C CYS A 252 16.27 9.58 -14.89
N SER A 253 17.55 9.19 -14.95
CA SER A 253 18.25 8.93 -16.22
C SER A 253 17.92 7.56 -16.81
N ASP A 254 17.90 6.51 -15.99
CA ASP A 254 17.68 5.12 -16.41
C ASP A 254 16.75 4.41 -15.40
N CYS A 255 15.47 4.77 -15.41
CA CYS A 255 14.45 4.10 -14.60
C CYS A 255 13.09 4.03 -15.32
N THR A 256 12.19 3.21 -14.80
CA THR A 256 10.84 2.99 -15.38
C THR A 256 10.03 4.27 -15.49
N LEU A 257 10.13 5.17 -14.52
CA LEU A 257 9.36 6.43 -14.49
C LEU A 257 9.93 7.52 -15.39
N LYS A 258 11.03 7.30 -16.11
CA LYS A 258 11.69 8.33 -16.93
C LYS A 258 10.72 9.03 -17.89
N GLY A 259 10.60 10.35 -17.73
CA GLY A 259 9.71 11.18 -18.55
C GLY A 259 8.22 10.84 -18.39
N SER A 260 7.86 10.10 -17.33
CA SER A 260 6.47 9.77 -17.04
C SER A 260 5.68 11.01 -16.60
N THR A 261 4.38 10.95 -16.83
CA THR A 261 3.44 11.97 -16.36
C THR A 261 2.24 11.28 -15.73
N PHE A 262 1.90 11.70 -14.51
CA PHE A 262 0.70 11.23 -13.83
C PHE A 262 -0.38 12.31 -13.88
N VAL A 263 -1.58 11.89 -14.27
CA VAL A 263 -2.81 12.70 -14.23
C VAL A 263 -3.70 12.06 -13.19
N ASP A 264 -3.99 12.81 -12.12
CA ASP A 264 -4.91 12.38 -11.08
C ASP A 264 -6.35 12.33 -11.61
N GLU A 265 -7.11 11.37 -11.11
CA GLU A 265 -8.54 11.25 -11.36
C GLU A 265 -9.32 11.56 -10.09
N ASN A 266 -10.54 12.06 -10.27
CA ASN A 266 -11.44 12.28 -9.16
C ASN A 266 -11.93 10.92 -8.64
N LEU A 267 -11.77 10.68 -7.33
CA LEU A 267 -12.15 9.41 -6.72
C LEU A 267 -13.65 9.11 -6.87
N CYS A 268 -14.50 10.14 -6.95
CA CYS A 268 -15.94 10.00 -7.17
C CYS A 268 -16.30 9.50 -8.57
N ASP A 269 -15.41 9.59 -9.55
CA ASP A 269 -15.66 9.08 -10.91
C ASP A 269 -15.64 7.55 -10.95
N ASN A 270 -15.11 6.90 -9.91
CA ASN A 270 -15.06 5.45 -9.74
C ASN A 270 -16.18 4.92 -8.82
N SER A 271 -17.30 5.66 -8.73
CA SER A 271 -18.51 5.32 -7.98
C SER A 271 -18.27 4.77 -6.55
N PRO A 272 -17.51 5.47 -5.67
CA PRO A 272 -17.31 5.05 -4.29
C PRO A 272 -18.61 5.14 -3.46
N CYS A 273 -19.60 5.90 -3.92
CA CYS A 273 -20.86 6.08 -3.24
C CYS A 273 -22.04 5.60 -4.10
N ASP A 274 -23.17 5.30 -3.47
CA ASP A 274 -24.42 5.00 -4.18
C ASP A 274 -24.96 6.24 -4.91
N GLU A 275 -24.92 6.22 -6.24
CA GLU A 275 -25.27 7.35 -7.11
C GLU A 275 -26.72 7.83 -6.97
N LYS A 276 -27.60 7.03 -6.35
CA LYS A 276 -29.03 7.32 -6.28
C LYS A 276 -29.45 7.99 -4.98
N SER A 277 -28.70 7.80 -3.90
CA SER A 277 -29.07 8.24 -2.56
C SER A 277 -28.09 9.25 -1.96
N VAL A 278 -26.93 9.47 -2.58
CA VAL A 278 -25.91 10.37 -2.05
C VAL A 278 -25.27 11.24 -3.14
N THR A 279 -24.68 12.34 -2.69
CA THR A 279 -23.73 13.16 -3.44
C THR A 279 -22.32 12.84 -2.98
N CYS A 280 -21.43 12.51 -3.92
CA CYS A 280 -20.01 12.25 -3.65
C CYS A 280 -19.18 13.53 -3.75
N SER A 281 -18.24 13.69 -2.82
CA SER A 281 -17.18 14.70 -2.88
C SER A 281 -15.83 14.05 -2.58
N SER A 282 -14.79 14.32 -3.36
CA SER A 282 -13.44 13.81 -3.13
C SER A 282 -12.41 14.90 -2.93
N ALA A 283 -11.43 14.68 -2.06
CA ALA A 283 -10.26 15.53 -1.90
C ALA A 283 -9.11 14.75 -1.26
N ASP A 284 -7.87 14.97 -1.71
CA ASP A 284 -6.65 14.43 -1.08
C ASP A 284 -6.69 12.91 -0.83
N GLY A 285 -7.04 12.16 -1.88
CA GLY A 285 -7.20 10.70 -1.84
C GLY A 285 -8.37 10.21 -1.00
N ASP A 286 -9.20 11.13 -0.50
CA ASP A 286 -10.34 10.86 0.36
C ASP A 286 -11.66 11.13 -0.36
N PHE A 287 -12.75 10.58 0.15
CA PHE A 287 -14.11 10.85 -0.32
C PHE A 287 -15.11 10.91 0.84
N ASN A 288 -16.19 11.64 0.60
CA ASN A 288 -17.34 11.70 1.49
C ASN A 288 -18.62 11.53 0.68
N CYS A 289 -19.53 10.70 1.20
CA CYS A 289 -20.87 10.51 0.66
C CYS A 289 -21.87 11.23 1.57
N THR A 290 -22.57 12.22 1.02
CA THR A 290 -23.58 12.99 1.76
C THR A 290 -24.96 12.64 1.21
N CYS A 291 -25.91 12.26 2.06
CA CYS A 291 -27.26 11.92 1.61
C CYS A 291 -27.90 13.06 0.82
N ILE A 292 -28.63 12.72 -0.23
CA ILE A 292 -29.51 13.67 -0.91
C ILE A 292 -30.78 13.92 -0.08
N GLU A 293 -31.57 14.90 -0.49
CA GLU A 293 -32.81 15.26 0.20
C GLU A 293 -33.76 14.06 0.34
N ASN A 294 -34.39 13.92 1.51
CA ASN A 294 -35.29 12.82 1.89
C ASN A 294 -34.63 11.44 2.07
N TYR A 295 -33.29 11.40 2.10
CA TYR A 295 -32.53 10.21 2.47
C TYR A 295 -31.78 10.42 3.78
N ILE A 296 -31.68 9.37 4.59
CA ILE A 296 -30.98 9.40 5.88
C ILE A 296 -29.85 8.37 5.91
N LYS A 297 -28.81 8.69 6.69
CA LYS A 297 -27.69 7.76 6.92
C LYS A 297 -28.17 6.57 7.74
N THR A 298 -27.46 5.46 7.59
CA THR A 298 -27.65 4.29 8.46
C THR A 298 -26.31 3.91 9.09
N ASP A 299 -26.35 3.21 10.21
CA ASP A 299 -25.14 2.68 10.84
C ASP A 299 -24.48 1.54 10.02
N PHE A 300 -25.19 1.02 9.00
CA PHE A 300 -24.71 -0.10 8.19
C PHE A 300 -23.72 0.32 7.11
N SER A 301 -23.79 1.55 6.62
CA SER A 301 -22.92 2.02 5.55
C SER A 301 -22.84 3.54 5.50
N ASN A 302 -21.64 4.05 5.30
CA ASN A 302 -21.37 5.45 5.00
C ASN A 302 -21.41 5.75 3.49
N ARG A 303 -21.68 4.76 2.63
CA ARG A 303 -21.67 4.89 1.15
C ARG A 303 -23.06 5.00 0.53
N ILE A 304 -24.11 4.64 1.26
CA ILE A 304 -25.51 4.64 0.79
C ILE A 304 -26.40 5.24 1.87
N CYS A 305 -27.47 5.92 1.45
CA CYS A 305 -28.51 6.38 2.35
C CYS A 305 -29.85 5.70 2.02
N ILE A 306 -30.75 5.66 2.99
CA ILE A 306 -32.09 5.07 2.82
C ILE A 306 -33.14 6.16 2.69
N ALA A 307 -34.11 5.96 1.80
CA ALA A 307 -35.22 6.89 1.66
C ALA A 307 -36.12 6.86 2.90
N CYS A 308 -36.63 8.03 3.29
CA CYS A 308 -37.62 8.10 4.35
C CYS A 308 -38.93 7.40 3.95
N PRO A 309 -39.64 6.74 4.89
CA PRO A 309 -40.94 6.15 4.65
C PRO A 309 -41.93 7.15 4.04
N SER A 310 -42.88 6.65 3.23
CA SER A 310 -43.89 7.50 2.61
C SER A 310 -44.63 8.34 3.65
N GLY A 311 -44.72 9.65 3.41
CA GLY A 311 -45.34 10.60 4.33
C GLY A 311 -44.37 11.18 5.38
N THR A 312 -43.07 10.92 5.25
CA THR A 312 -42.03 11.52 6.09
C THR A 312 -40.90 12.11 5.22
N LYS A 313 -40.18 13.09 5.76
CA LYS A 313 -39.00 13.72 5.17
C LYS A 313 -37.82 13.65 6.14
N ALA A 314 -36.61 13.70 5.62
CA ALA A 314 -35.43 13.83 6.46
C ALA A 314 -35.41 15.23 7.09
N ASP A 315 -35.28 15.31 8.41
CA ASP A 315 -35.02 16.55 9.12
C ASP A 315 -33.51 16.90 9.12
N GLU A 316 -33.13 18.03 9.71
CA GLU A 316 -31.72 18.44 9.82
C GLU A 316 -30.89 17.48 10.69
N SER A 317 -31.54 16.69 11.56
CA SER A 317 -30.93 15.69 12.43
C SER A 317 -30.67 14.36 11.72
N SER A 318 -31.01 14.25 10.42
CA SER A 318 -30.99 13.00 9.66
C SER A 318 -31.96 11.93 10.19
N GLU A 319 -33.08 12.35 10.77
CA GLU A 319 -34.20 11.50 11.17
C GLU A 319 -35.40 11.71 10.23
N CYS A 320 -36.18 10.66 10.01
CA CYS A 320 -37.40 10.76 9.21
C CYS A 320 -38.57 11.27 10.07
N VAL A 321 -39.08 12.46 9.73
CA VAL A 321 -40.17 13.13 10.43
C VAL A 321 -41.38 13.33 9.51
N ALA A 322 -42.59 13.23 10.05
CA ALA A 322 -43.84 13.44 9.31
C ALA A 322 -44.11 14.93 9.00
#